data_AF-A0A9Q5NBL4-F1
#
_entry.id   AF-A0A9Q5NBL4-F1
#
_cell.length_a   1.000
_cell.length_b   1.000
_cell.length_c   1.000
_cell.angle_alpha   90.00
_cell.angle_beta   90.00
_cell.angle_gamma   90.00
#
_symmetry.space_group_name_H-M   'P 1'
#
loop_
_entity.id
_entity.type
_entity.pdbx_description
1 polymer ?
#
loop_
_entity_poly.entity_id
_entity_poly.type
_entity_poly.pdbx_seq_one_letter_code
_entity_poly.pdbx_strand_id
1 'polypeptide(L)'
;MAGSDSGTGVAGSSFTHYVYPGIYQDQDFHHCGLEPGDDIVNYDNAVEVQTCELVNLADLATETEYVRSRLAEYANDLLSLGVDGLRLDAAKHINVDDIVNITSRLNGSPYITQEVIFGEGEPITPNQYVGVGDVQEFRYTTAVRDDFLSNGISNLQNLDDLGWVPGNVANVFVTNHDTERNGNSLNNNSPSNAYTLAMVFSLAHPYGTPTVLSSYDGFTNTDAGAPNGAHPYGTPTILSSYDGFTNTDAGAPNGGTGTCSTNGGANGWLCQHRWPAIAGMVGFRNTVMSASSNALTNWVSPGSQQIAFARGQVAFVAINNQDSSWTVTFQSGLPEGTYCDVIAGVPSGSECAGQSMTVASDGTFSTTISSRNAIAIHTGALGTANKTTPTTVAVTFQEMATTEFGENIFLVGSISELANWDTDNAIALSAATYPIWAVTVSLPVNTNFEYKFIRKETDGSIVWESDPDRSASTTTTAQTMSTTWR
;
A
#
# COMPACT_ATOMS: atom_id res chain seq x y z
N MET A 1 18.67 16.65 16.07
CA MET A 1 19.84 17.55 15.90
C MET A 1 19.88 18.01 14.44
N ALA A 2 20.65 19.03 14.08
CA ALA A 2 20.66 19.57 12.71
C ALA A 2 21.95 19.20 11.98
N GLY A 3 21.85 18.74 10.73
CA GLY A 3 23.01 18.37 9.89
C GLY A 3 23.73 19.57 9.26
N SER A 4 23.65 20.72 9.91
CA SER A 4 24.25 21.99 9.49
C SER A 4 24.88 22.67 10.70
N ASP A 5 26.09 23.21 10.56
CA ASP A 5 26.86 23.76 11.68
C ASP A 5 26.22 24.96 12.38
N SER A 6 25.26 25.64 11.73
CA SER A 6 24.46 26.69 12.34
C SER A 6 23.20 26.96 11.55
N GLY A 7 22.21 27.53 12.21
CA GLY A 7 20.96 27.88 11.55
C GLY A 7 19.96 28.51 12.50
N THR A 8 18.74 28.64 12.00
CA THR A 8 17.58 29.06 12.77
C THR A 8 16.54 27.96 12.68
N GLY A 9 16.19 27.39 13.84
CA GLY A 9 15.14 26.39 13.95
C GLY A 9 13.79 27.00 13.55
N VAL A 10 12.80 26.13 13.30
CA VAL A 10 11.52 26.54 12.71
C VAL A 10 10.90 27.71 13.50
N ALA A 11 10.99 27.71 14.85
CA ALA A 11 10.42 28.72 15.76
C ALA A 11 11.24 30.02 15.91
N GLY A 12 12.28 30.21 15.11
CA GLY A 12 13.15 31.39 15.17
C GLY A 12 14.32 31.29 16.16
N SER A 13 14.50 30.15 16.84
CA SER A 13 15.63 29.92 17.73
C SER A 13 16.91 29.63 16.94
N SER A 14 17.94 30.45 17.10
CA SER A 14 19.25 30.19 16.50
C SER A 14 19.95 29.01 17.17
N PHE A 15 20.78 28.29 16.43
CA PHE A 15 21.67 27.26 16.96
C PHE A 15 23.02 27.29 16.23
N THR A 16 24.05 26.77 16.90
CA THR A 16 25.28 26.28 16.25
C THR A 16 25.43 24.79 16.55
N HIS A 17 26.41 24.14 15.93
CA HIS A 17 26.62 22.69 15.95
C HIS A 17 26.42 22.08 17.34
N TYR A 18 27.15 22.58 18.35
CA TYR A 18 27.06 22.13 19.75
C TYR A 18 26.38 23.13 20.70
N VAL A 19 25.67 24.16 20.19
CA VAL A 19 25.03 25.16 21.07
C VAL A 19 23.61 25.44 20.64
N TYR A 20 22.67 25.05 21.51
CA TYR A 20 21.23 25.29 21.39
C TYR A 20 20.82 26.15 22.59
N PRO A 21 20.88 27.50 22.46
CA PRO A 21 20.76 28.42 23.59
C PRO A 21 19.53 28.15 24.46
N GLY A 22 19.76 27.98 25.77
CA GLY A 22 18.72 27.70 26.76
C GLY A 22 18.31 26.21 26.88
N ILE A 23 18.85 25.33 26.04
CA ILE A 23 18.51 23.91 26.03
C ILE A 23 19.77 23.04 26.18
N TYR A 24 20.68 23.08 25.21
CA TYR A 24 21.92 22.30 25.21
C TYR A 24 23.13 23.19 24.94
N GLN A 25 24.26 22.87 25.54
CA GLN A 25 25.55 23.51 25.37
C GLN A 25 26.61 22.45 25.05
N ASP A 26 27.83 22.91 24.76
CA ASP A 26 28.94 22.07 24.32
C ASP A 26 29.18 20.82 25.18
N GLN A 27 29.00 20.92 26.50
CA GLN A 27 29.17 19.79 27.44
C GLN A 27 28.04 18.75 27.42
N ASP A 28 26.92 19.03 26.77
CA ASP A 28 25.75 18.15 26.67
C ASP A 28 25.83 17.24 25.43
N PHE A 29 26.90 17.35 24.65
CA PHE A 29 27.20 16.56 23.46
C PHE A 29 28.42 15.66 23.71
N HIS A 30 28.43 14.51 23.05
CA HIS A 30 29.63 13.71 22.93
C HIS A 30 30.65 14.40 22.02
N HIS A 31 31.93 14.17 22.33
CA HIS A 31 33.08 14.50 21.49
C HIS A 31 33.92 13.22 21.45
N CYS A 32 33.50 12.25 20.64
CA CYS A 32 33.93 10.85 20.82
C CYS A 32 35.44 10.66 20.66
N GLY A 33 36.10 11.50 19.86
CA GLY A 33 37.55 11.50 19.67
C GLY A 33 38.09 10.23 19.03
N LEU A 34 37.23 9.41 18.44
CA LEU A 34 37.60 8.13 17.81
C LEU A 34 37.98 8.30 16.34
N GLU A 35 37.29 9.20 15.64
CA GLU A 35 37.44 9.41 14.20
C GLU A 35 37.47 10.91 13.84
N PRO A 36 37.98 11.30 12.65
CA PRO A 36 38.01 12.69 12.24
C PRO A 36 36.62 13.33 12.22
N GLY A 37 36.48 14.50 12.84
CA GLY A 37 35.19 15.22 12.90
C GLY A 37 34.21 14.63 13.91
N ASP A 38 34.63 13.65 14.72
CA ASP A 38 33.76 12.88 15.60
C ASP A 38 32.64 12.14 14.85
N ASP A 39 32.75 11.94 13.53
CA ASP A 39 31.78 11.20 12.72
C ASP A 39 31.92 9.68 12.88
N ILE A 40 30.81 8.95 12.78
CA ILE A 40 30.82 7.49 12.68
C ILE A 40 31.47 7.05 11.36
N VAL A 41 32.49 6.19 11.43
CA VAL A 41 33.16 5.56 10.29
C VAL A 41 33.02 4.03 10.31
N ASN A 42 33.13 3.42 11.48
CA ASN A 42 33.15 1.98 11.70
C ASN A 42 31.94 1.50 12.51
N TYR A 43 30.95 0.97 11.78
CA TYR A 43 29.72 0.42 12.35
C TYR A 43 29.93 -0.89 13.14
N ASP A 44 31.11 -1.52 13.07
CA ASP A 44 31.45 -2.68 13.91
C ASP A 44 31.86 -2.29 15.34
N ASN A 45 31.99 -0.99 15.63
CA ASN A 45 32.36 -0.47 16.95
C ASN A 45 31.15 0.16 17.66
N ALA A 46 30.61 -0.54 18.66
CA ALA A 46 29.42 -0.07 19.37
C ALA A 46 29.61 1.29 20.05
N VAL A 47 30.80 1.58 20.58
CA VAL A 47 31.09 2.87 21.23
C VAL A 47 31.01 3.99 20.19
N GLU A 48 31.56 3.75 19.01
CA GLU A 48 31.54 4.72 17.91
C GLU A 48 30.11 4.98 17.44
N VAL A 49 29.33 3.92 17.16
CA VAL A 49 27.95 4.04 16.71
C VAL A 49 27.04 4.78 17.70
N GLN A 50 27.37 4.75 19.01
CA GLN A 50 26.54 5.31 20.08
C GLN A 50 27.09 6.59 20.72
N THR A 51 28.26 7.08 20.30
CA THR A 51 28.86 8.31 20.85
C THR A 51 29.47 9.24 19.81
N CYS A 52 29.65 8.79 18.57
CA CYS A 52 30.08 9.64 17.45
C CYS A 52 28.88 10.15 16.65
N GLU A 53 29.08 11.22 15.90
CA GLU A 53 28.08 11.90 15.10
C GLU A 53 27.60 11.04 13.93
N LEU A 54 26.27 10.94 13.82
CA LEU A 54 25.62 10.36 12.64
C LEU A 54 25.53 11.43 11.55
N VAL A 55 26.37 11.35 10.52
CA VAL A 55 26.38 12.27 9.37
C VAL A 55 26.48 13.76 9.76
N ASN A 56 27.44 14.12 10.63
CA ASN A 56 27.64 15.47 11.16
C ASN A 56 26.42 16.00 11.97
N LEU A 57 25.69 15.11 12.63
CA LEU A 57 24.68 15.47 13.62
C LEU A 57 25.32 15.45 15.01
N ALA A 58 25.47 16.61 15.64
CA ALA A 58 25.96 16.74 17.02
C ALA A 58 25.26 15.74 17.96
N ASP A 59 26.03 14.83 18.55
CA ASP A 59 25.49 13.67 19.24
C ASP A 59 25.26 13.96 20.73
N LEU A 60 24.03 13.77 21.22
CA LEU A 60 23.69 14.11 22.61
C LEU A 60 24.29 13.08 23.58
N ALA A 61 24.91 13.57 24.66
CA ALA A 61 25.46 12.73 25.73
C ALA A 61 24.34 12.16 26.62
N THR A 62 23.61 11.18 26.07
CA THR A 62 22.39 10.58 26.63
C THR A 62 22.62 9.74 27.89
N GLU A 63 23.85 9.47 28.28
CA GLU A 63 24.22 8.87 29.55
C GLU A 63 24.18 9.90 30.71
N THR A 64 24.20 11.19 30.40
CA THR A 64 24.19 12.27 31.40
C THR A 64 22.78 12.53 31.96
N GLU A 65 22.71 12.90 33.24
CA GLU A 65 21.43 13.16 33.92
C GLU A 65 20.68 14.36 33.29
N TYR A 66 21.42 15.38 32.85
CA TYR A 66 20.83 16.58 32.27
C TYR A 66 20.13 16.27 30.95
N VAL A 67 20.81 15.57 30.03
CA VAL A 67 20.26 15.20 28.72
C VAL A 67 19.06 14.27 28.87
N ARG A 68 19.16 13.20 29.68
CA ARG A 68 18.02 12.28 29.90
C ARG A 68 16.80 12.99 30.48
N SER A 69 17.02 13.85 31.48
CA SER A 69 15.95 14.64 32.08
C SER A 69 15.27 15.55 31.07
N ARG A 70 16.06 16.23 30.22
CA ARG A 70 15.54 17.15 29.22
C ARG A 70 14.73 16.44 28.13
N LEU A 71 15.22 15.30 27.65
CA LEU A 71 14.50 14.48 26.67
C LEU A 71 13.18 13.94 27.24
N ALA A 72 13.19 13.45 28.49
CA ALA A 72 11.98 12.97 29.16
C ALA A 72 10.98 14.10 29.44
N GLU A 73 11.46 15.30 29.83
CA GLU A 73 10.62 16.48 30.02
C GLU A 73 9.90 16.85 28.71
N TYR A 74 10.63 16.90 27.59
CA TYR A 74 10.06 17.20 26.29
C TYR A 74 9.05 16.15 25.83
N ALA A 75 9.38 14.86 25.98
CA ALA A 75 8.45 13.78 25.66
C ALA A 75 7.17 13.86 26.53
N ASN A 76 7.30 14.17 27.82
CA ASN A 76 6.14 14.36 28.70
C ASN A 76 5.29 15.57 28.33
N ASP A 77 5.88 16.65 27.81
CA ASP A 77 5.15 17.79 27.27
C ASP A 77 4.29 17.35 26.06
N LEU A 78 4.87 16.59 25.12
CA LEU A 78 4.12 16.01 23.99
C LEU A 78 2.96 15.12 24.45
N LEU A 79 3.19 14.25 25.44
CA LEU A 79 2.13 13.42 26.03
C LEU A 79 1.03 14.28 26.68
N SER A 80 1.39 15.40 27.32
CA SER A 80 0.42 16.33 27.91
C SER A 80 -0.47 17.01 26.87
N LEU A 81 0.02 17.14 25.63
CA LEU A 81 -0.73 17.65 24.48
C LEU A 81 -1.64 16.58 23.84
N GLY A 82 -1.60 15.34 24.32
CA GLY A 82 -2.46 14.24 23.86
C GLY A 82 -1.82 13.31 22.83
N VAL A 83 -0.49 13.32 22.69
CA VAL A 83 0.22 12.30 21.89
C VAL A 83 0.05 10.92 22.54
N ASP A 84 -0.38 9.93 21.76
CA ASP A 84 -0.61 8.55 22.23
C ASP A 84 0.65 7.67 22.24
N GLY A 85 1.69 8.06 21.51
CA GLY A 85 2.90 7.27 21.33
C GLY A 85 4.04 8.01 20.62
N LEU A 86 5.24 7.43 20.69
CA LEU A 86 6.48 8.00 20.15
C LEU A 86 7.18 6.99 19.21
N ARG A 87 7.64 7.45 18.06
CA ARG A 87 8.61 6.73 17.22
C ARG A 87 10.00 7.27 17.54
N LEU A 88 10.86 6.44 18.11
CA LEU A 88 12.24 6.80 18.43
C LEU A 88 13.09 6.67 17.17
N ASP A 89 13.49 7.82 16.65
CA ASP A 89 14.41 7.97 15.53
C ASP A 89 15.81 7.50 15.92
N ALA A 90 16.52 6.86 14.97
CA ALA A 90 17.93 6.48 15.12
C ALA A 90 18.26 5.78 16.46
N ALA A 91 17.33 4.99 17.02
CA ALA A 91 17.47 4.39 18.35
C ALA A 91 18.71 3.48 18.50
N LYS A 92 19.20 2.91 17.38
CA LYS A 92 20.47 2.18 17.31
C LYS A 92 21.68 3.00 17.80
N HIS A 93 21.64 4.31 17.58
CA HIS A 93 22.72 5.25 17.90
C HIS A 93 22.65 5.78 19.35
N ILE A 94 21.73 5.25 20.17
CA ILE A 94 21.62 5.57 21.58
C ILE A 94 21.77 4.27 22.36
N ASN A 95 22.55 4.27 23.43
CA ASN A 95 22.66 3.08 24.28
C ASN A 95 21.28 2.72 24.83
N VAL A 96 20.91 1.44 24.73
CA VAL A 96 19.58 0.97 25.16
C VAL A 96 19.29 1.27 26.63
N ASP A 97 20.31 1.27 27.50
CA ASP A 97 20.13 1.63 28.92
C ASP A 97 19.72 3.10 29.10
N ASP A 98 20.16 3.99 28.20
CA ASP A 98 19.77 5.40 28.19
C ASP A 98 18.33 5.55 27.72
N ILE A 99 17.93 4.82 26.67
CA ILE A 99 16.54 4.79 26.22
C ILE A 99 15.62 4.25 27.33
N VAL A 100 16.00 3.16 27.99
CA VAL A 100 15.26 2.61 29.14
C VAL A 100 15.13 3.67 30.24
N ASN A 101 16.20 4.39 30.53
CA ASN A 101 16.19 5.44 31.54
C ASN A 101 15.23 6.58 31.16
N ILE A 102 15.34 7.11 29.94
CA ILE A 102 14.47 8.19 29.43
C ILE A 102 13.01 7.76 29.43
N THR A 103 12.70 6.59 28.88
CA THR A 103 11.33 6.09 28.76
C THR A 103 10.70 5.75 30.12
N SER A 104 11.49 5.33 31.10
CA SER A 104 11.01 5.10 32.47
C SER A 104 10.53 6.36 33.20
N ARG A 105 10.91 7.55 32.71
CA ARG A 105 10.51 8.85 33.25
C ARG A 105 9.23 9.41 32.60
N LEU A 106 8.65 8.69 31.62
CA LEU A 106 7.45 9.14 30.92
C LEU A 106 6.19 8.91 31.77
N ASN A 107 5.24 9.82 31.62
CA ASN A 107 3.93 9.74 32.24
C ASN A 107 3.07 8.72 31.49
N GLY A 108 2.49 7.78 32.24
CA GLY A 108 1.63 6.75 31.65
C GLY A 108 2.42 5.64 30.94
N SER A 109 1.85 5.09 29.88
CA SER A 109 2.47 4.02 29.09
C SER A 109 2.19 4.27 27.61
N PRO A 110 2.84 5.28 27.01
CA PRO A 110 2.67 5.58 25.60
C PRO A 110 3.13 4.40 24.74
N TYR A 111 2.54 4.26 23.55
CA TYR A 111 3.06 3.31 22.58
C TYR A 111 4.44 3.75 22.10
N ILE A 112 5.43 2.84 22.11
CA ILE A 112 6.79 3.11 21.66
C ILE A 112 7.10 2.20 20.48
N THR A 113 7.60 2.79 19.39
CA THR A 113 8.23 2.07 18.28
C THR A 113 9.62 2.65 18.01
N GLN A 114 10.60 1.84 17.64
CA GLN A 114 12.01 2.25 17.62
C GLN A 114 12.68 1.86 16.32
N GLU A 115 13.45 2.77 15.76
CA GLU A 115 14.30 2.50 14.60
C GLU A 115 15.64 1.93 15.05
N VAL A 116 15.77 0.61 14.98
CA VAL A 116 17.05 -0.09 15.19
C VAL A 116 17.32 -0.94 13.96
N ILE A 117 18.10 -0.40 13.02
CA ILE A 117 18.36 -1.06 11.75
C ILE A 117 19.34 -2.22 11.98
N PHE A 118 18.94 -3.43 11.58
CA PHE A 118 19.83 -4.59 11.59
C PHE A 118 20.95 -4.43 10.56
N GLY A 119 22.20 -4.63 11.00
CA GLY A 119 23.36 -4.83 10.13
C GLY A 119 24.00 -6.19 10.41
N GLU A 120 24.42 -6.90 9.37
CA GLU A 120 25.05 -8.21 9.53
C GLU A 120 26.45 -8.04 10.18
N GLY A 121 26.68 -8.72 11.30
CA GLY A 121 27.96 -8.66 12.03
C GLY A 121 28.09 -7.47 12.99
N GLU A 122 27.19 -6.49 12.90
CA GLU A 122 27.24 -5.31 13.75
C GLU A 122 26.91 -5.62 15.22
N PRO A 123 27.54 -4.92 16.18
CA PRO A 123 27.42 -5.22 17.61
C PRO A 123 26.07 -4.80 18.23
N ILE A 124 25.36 -3.88 17.58
CA ILE A 124 24.07 -3.35 18.05
C ILE A 124 22.96 -3.97 17.19
N THR A 125 22.04 -4.67 17.84
CA THR A 125 21.02 -5.47 17.17
C THR A 125 19.61 -5.08 17.64
N PRO A 126 18.59 -5.22 16.76
CA PRO A 126 17.20 -4.89 17.10
C PRO A 126 16.70 -5.59 18.38
N ASN A 127 17.10 -6.84 18.59
CA ASN A 127 16.67 -7.65 19.73
C ASN A 127 17.12 -7.11 21.09
N GLN A 128 18.11 -6.21 21.15
CA GLN A 128 18.50 -5.56 22.40
C GLN A 128 17.44 -4.56 22.89
N TYR A 129 16.60 -4.02 21.99
CA TYR A 129 15.68 -2.91 22.27
C TYR A 129 14.23 -3.34 22.51
N VAL A 130 13.90 -4.63 22.33
CA VAL A 130 12.53 -5.15 22.46
C VAL A 130 11.93 -5.03 23.87
N GLY A 131 12.76 -4.76 24.88
CA GLY A 131 12.31 -4.49 26.25
C GLY A 131 11.70 -3.10 26.45
N VAL A 132 11.92 -2.18 25.50
CA VAL A 132 11.44 -0.79 25.58
C VAL A 132 10.08 -0.62 24.87
N GLY A 133 9.90 -1.28 23.73
CA GLY A 133 8.72 -1.16 22.88
C GLY A 133 8.90 -1.92 21.57
N ASP A 134 8.01 -1.67 20.61
CA ASP A 134 8.09 -2.30 19.29
C ASP A 134 9.39 -1.85 18.58
N VAL A 135 10.00 -2.73 17.79
CA VAL A 135 11.23 -2.42 17.04
C VAL A 135 10.97 -2.59 15.54
N GLN A 136 11.38 -1.60 14.75
CA GLN A 136 11.23 -1.58 13.30
C GLN A 136 12.04 -2.70 12.65
N GLU A 137 11.36 -3.67 12.03
CA GLU A 137 12.00 -4.82 11.40
C GLU A 137 12.24 -4.56 9.91
N PHE A 138 13.36 -3.91 9.58
CA PHE A 138 13.71 -3.55 8.20
C PHE A 138 13.91 -4.76 7.28
N ARG A 139 14.27 -5.94 7.82
CA ARG A 139 14.44 -7.15 7.00
C ARG A 139 13.12 -7.64 6.41
N TYR A 140 12.00 -7.37 7.09
CA TYR A 140 10.65 -7.63 6.58
C TYR A 140 10.40 -6.90 5.26
N THR A 141 10.80 -5.62 5.18
CA THR A 141 10.62 -4.76 4.00
C THR A 141 11.25 -5.37 2.75
N THR A 142 12.51 -5.81 2.87
CA THR A 142 13.26 -6.42 1.76
C THR A 142 12.71 -7.80 1.40
N ALA A 143 12.38 -8.64 2.39
CA ALA A 143 11.83 -9.96 2.13
C ALA A 143 10.46 -9.90 1.42
N VAL A 144 9.56 -9.02 1.88
CA VAL A 144 8.26 -8.81 1.22
C VAL A 144 8.45 -8.30 -0.21
N ARG A 145 9.38 -7.35 -0.44
CA ARG A 145 9.71 -6.90 -1.80
C ARG A 145 10.16 -8.07 -2.67
N ASP A 146 11.12 -8.85 -2.22
CA ASP A 146 11.72 -9.92 -3.02
C ASP A 146 10.74 -11.09 -3.27
N ASP A 147 9.92 -11.45 -2.29
CA ASP A 147 8.92 -12.52 -2.44
C ASP A 147 7.77 -12.11 -3.38
N PHE A 148 7.32 -10.86 -3.34
CA PHE A 148 6.30 -10.37 -4.28
C PHE A 148 6.82 -10.14 -5.71
N LEU A 149 8.10 -9.81 -5.88
CA LEU A 149 8.69 -9.55 -7.19
C LEU A 149 9.28 -10.80 -7.86
N SER A 150 9.95 -11.69 -7.12
CA SER A 150 10.74 -12.77 -7.72
C SER A 150 10.66 -14.12 -7.00
N ASN A 151 10.71 -14.17 -5.68
CA ASN A 151 11.00 -15.42 -4.95
C ASN A 151 9.75 -16.28 -4.69
N GLY A 152 8.57 -15.65 -4.61
CA GLY A 152 7.32 -16.33 -4.33
C GLY A 152 6.77 -16.04 -2.94
N ILE A 153 5.55 -15.50 -2.88
CA ILE A 153 4.87 -15.13 -1.62
C ILE A 153 4.53 -16.31 -0.71
N SER A 154 4.67 -17.56 -1.17
CA SER A 154 4.56 -18.76 -0.33
C SER A 154 5.61 -18.82 0.78
N ASN A 155 6.76 -18.16 0.60
CA ASN A 155 7.87 -18.15 1.58
C ASN A 155 7.51 -17.36 2.84
N LEU A 156 6.53 -16.47 2.76
CA LEU A 156 6.12 -15.55 3.84
C LEU A 156 5.24 -16.21 4.92
N GLN A 157 5.08 -17.53 4.91
CA GLN A 157 4.19 -18.24 5.85
C GLN A 157 4.67 -18.13 7.31
N ASN A 158 5.97 -18.32 7.55
CA ASN A 158 6.51 -18.51 8.90
C ASN A 158 7.58 -17.45 9.21
N LEU A 159 7.18 -16.18 9.18
CA LEU A 159 8.10 -15.06 9.40
C LEU A 159 8.74 -15.06 10.81
N ASP A 160 8.03 -15.56 11.83
CA ASP A 160 8.57 -15.70 13.19
C ASP A 160 9.75 -16.69 13.29
N ASP A 161 9.92 -17.59 12.32
CA ASP A 161 10.99 -18.59 12.31
C ASP A 161 12.32 -18.06 11.75
N LEU A 162 12.35 -16.81 11.25
CA LEU A 162 13.51 -16.23 10.56
C LEU A 162 14.61 -15.69 11.50
N GLY A 163 14.42 -15.80 12.82
CA GLY A 163 15.36 -15.25 13.81
C GLY A 163 15.37 -13.72 13.84
N TRP A 164 14.27 -13.10 13.44
CA TRP A 164 14.07 -11.66 13.45
C TRP A 164 13.58 -11.15 14.81
N VAL A 165 13.24 -9.87 14.91
CA VAL A 165 12.50 -9.36 16.08
C VAL A 165 11.22 -10.19 16.24
N PRO A 166 10.89 -10.72 17.43
CA PRO A 166 9.67 -11.51 17.61
C PRO A 166 8.43 -10.75 17.12
N GLY A 167 7.54 -11.41 16.37
CA GLY A 167 6.43 -10.75 15.69
C GLY A 167 5.45 -10.02 16.61
N ASN A 168 5.40 -10.35 17.91
CA ASN A 168 4.56 -9.66 18.88
C ASN A 168 5.12 -8.31 19.38
N VAL A 169 6.36 -7.97 19.01
CA VAL A 169 7.05 -6.70 19.34
C VAL A 169 7.80 -6.13 18.13
N ALA A 170 7.45 -6.58 16.92
CA ALA A 170 8.00 -6.06 15.68
C ALA A 170 7.07 -4.96 15.13
N ASN A 171 7.61 -3.81 14.75
CA ASN A 171 6.92 -2.86 13.87
C ASN A 171 7.34 -3.16 12.42
N VAL A 172 6.38 -3.46 11.56
CA VAL A 172 6.64 -3.88 10.18
C VAL A 172 6.04 -2.90 9.18
N PHE A 173 6.62 -2.81 7.99
CA PHE A 173 6.14 -1.93 6.95
C PHE A 173 6.52 -2.49 5.58
N VAL A 174 5.66 -2.31 4.59
CA VAL A 174 5.99 -2.65 3.19
C VAL A 174 6.97 -1.62 2.62
N THR A 175 6.93 -0.40 3.15
CA THR A 175 7.83 0.71 2.83
C THR A 175 7.75 1.78 3.92
N ASN A 176 8.83 2.55 4.09
CA ASN A 176 8.89 3.72 4.97
C ASN A 176 9.61 4.88 4.25
N HIS A 177 9.84 5.97 4.98
CA HIS A 177 10.48 7.16 4.43
C HIS A 177 11.93 6.93 3.95
N ASP A 178 12.66 6.01 4.56
CA ASP A 178 14.06 5.71 4.17
C ASP A 178 14.16 4.73 2.99
N THR A 179 13.17 3.86 2.82
CA THR A 179 13.25 2.72 1.89
C THR A 179 12.48 2.91 0.59
N GLU A 180 11.43 3.75 0.58
CA GLU A 180 10.59 3.94 -0.61
C GLU A 180 11.37 4.46 -1.82
N ARG A 181 12.44 5.22 -1.57
CA ARG A 181 13.14 6.04 -2.57
C ARG A 181 14.53 5.54 -2.95
N ASN A 182 15.03 4.50 -2.28
CA ASN A 182 16.35 3.93 -2.55
C ASN A 182 16.26 2.54 -3.21
N GLY A 183 15.06 2.05 -3.52
CA GLY A 183 14.82 0.75 -4.15
C GLY A 183 14.85 -0.44 -3.20
N ASN A 184 15.01 -0.21 -1.89
CA ASN A 184 15.06 -1.29 -0.89
C ASN A 184 13.68 -1.81 -0.46
N SER A 185 12.59 -1.17 -0.88
CA SER A 185 11.21 -1.59 -0.64
C SER A 185 10.36 -1.60 -1.91
N LEU A 186 9.13 -2.11 -1.80
CA LEU A 186 8.07 -1.80 -2.77
C LEU A 186 7.63 -0.33 -2.61
N ASN A 187 6.93 0.19 -3.61
CA ASN A 187 6.31 1.51 -3.59
C ASN A 187 5.08 1.53 -4.53
N ASN A 188 4.34 2.64 -4.58
CA ASN A 188 3.14 2.78 -5.44
C ASN A 188 3.39 2.42 -6.92
N ASN A 189 4.59 2.65 -7.43
CA ASN A 189 4.94 2.40 -8.83
C ASN A 189 5.45 0.97 -9.07
N SER A 190 5.45 0.10 -8.06
CA SER A 190 5.88 -1.29 -8.21
C SER A 190 4.98 -2.03 -9.20
N PRO A 191 5.56 -2.87 -10.07
CA PRO A 191 4.82 -3.50 -11.17
C PRO A 191 3.75 -4.47 -10.66
N SER A 192 2.83 -4.82 -11.55
CA SER A 192 1.90 -5.95 -11.35
C SER A 192 1.11 -5.89 -10.04
N ASN A 193 0.76 -4.68 -9.58
CA ASN A 193 0.01 -4.44 -8.35
C ASN A 193 0.72 -4.96 -7.06
N ALA A 194 2.03 -5.22 -7.13
CA ALA A 194 2.77 -5.88 -6.06
C ALA A 194 2.68 -5.12 -4.72
N TYR A 195 2.75 -3.78 -4.74
CA TYR A 195 2.64 -2.97 -3.54
C TYR A 195 1.31 -3.14 -2.82
N THR A 196 0.19 -3.07 -3.54
CA THR A 196 -1.15 -3.24 -2.94
C THR A 196 -1.29 -4.65 -2.36
N LEU A 197 -0.86 -5.68 -3.07
CA LEU A 197 -0.96 -7.06 -2.59
C LEU A 197 -0.05 -7.31 -1.36
N ALA A 198 1.14 -6.70 -1.33
CA ALA A 198 2.02 -6.73 -0.17
C ALA A 198 1.41 -6.00 1.05
N MET A 199 0.70 -4.87 0.83
CA MET A 199 -0.04 -4.19 1.91
C MET A 199 -1.19 -5.05 2.44
N VAL A 200 -1.92 -5.74 1.55
CA VAL A 200 -2.96 -6.71 1.94
C VAL A 200 -2.36 -7.82 2.79
N PHE A 201 -1.23 -8.41 2.36
CA PHE A 201 -0.52 -9.42 3.14
C PHE A 201 -0.11 -8.88 4.52
N SER A 202 0.55 -7.71 4.56
CA SER A 202 1.05 -7.09 5.79
C SER A 202 -0.06 -6.84 6.82
N LEU A 203 -1.22 -6.35 6.36
CA LEU A 203 -2.36 -6.09 7.23
C LEU A 203 -3.05 -7.38 7.69
N ALA A 204 -2.99 -8.46 6.90
CA ALA A 204 -3.62 -9.74 7.22
C ALA A 204 -2.76 -10.68 8.07
N HIS A 205 -1.44 -10.68 7.89
CA HIS A 205 -0.51 -11.61 8.54
C HIS A 205 -0.34 -11.27 10.04
N PRO A 206 -0.13 -12.27 10.93
CA PRO A 206 0.04 -12.04 12.37
C PRO A 206 1.37 -11.39 12.75
N TYR A 207 2.41 -11.52 11.92
CA TYR A 207 3.74 -11.02 12.22
C TYR A 207 3.78 -9.48 12.24
N GLY A 208 4.12 -8.92 13.39
CA GLY A 208 4.34 -7.49 13.58
C GLY A 208 3.08 -6.63 13.65
N THR A 209 3.29 -5.37 14.03
CA THR A 209 2.37 -4.24 13.96
C THR A 209 2.66 -3.44 12.68
N PRO A 210 1.81 -3.49 11.65
CA PRO A 210 2.02 -2.78 10.39
C PRO A 210 1.89 -1.27 10.51
N THR A 211 2.87 -0.56 9.94
CA THR A 211 2.81 0.86 9.63
C THR A 211 2.48 1.05 8.15
N VAL A 212 1.50 1.91 7.86
CA VAL A 212 1.16 2.31 6.48
C VAL A 212 1.76 3.69 6.22
N LEU A 213 2.71 3.77 5.29
CA LEU A 213 3.24 5.06 4.84
C LEU A 213 2.19 5.80 4.00
N SER A 214 2.00 7.08 4.30
CA SER A 214 1.29 8.01 3.41
C SER A 214 2.30 8.91 2.74
N SER A 215 2.69 8.55 1.52
CA SER A 215 3.74 9.23 0.77
C SER A 215 3.20 10.22 -0.26
N TYR A 216 4.08 10.64 -1.14
CA TYR A 216 3.90 11.61 -2.21
C TYR A 216 4.67 11.18 -3.46
N ASP A 217 4.29 11.74 -4.60
CA ASP A 217 4.91 11.50 -5.90
C ASP A 217 5.96 12.59 -6.24
N GLY A 218 6.77 12.36 -7.27
CA GLY A 218 7.64 13.37 -7.86
C GLY A 218 8.98 13.60 -7.15
N PHE A 219 9.38 12.73 -6.20
CA PHE A 219 10.72 12.77 -5.64
C PHE A 219 11.78 12.38 -6.69
N THR A 220 12.89 13.12 -6.75
CA THR A 220 13.98 12.92 -7.72
C THR A 220 15.20 12.21 -7.12
N ASN A 221 15.27 12.12 -5.80
CA ASN A 221 16.30 11.40 -5.04
C ASN A 221 15.74 10.96 -3.68
N THR A 222 16.56 10.31 -2.87
CA THR A 222 16.19 9.79 -1.55
C THR A 222 15.81 10.88 -0.56
N ASP A 223 16.50 12.01 -0.61
CA ASP A 223 16.40 13.10 0.37
C ASP A 223 15.40 14.18 -0.08
N ALA A 224 14.76 13.97 -1.24
CA ALA A 224 13.80 14.90 -1.80
C ALA A 224 12.60 15.01 -0.87
N GLY A 225 12.45 16.17 -0.23
CA GLY A 225 11.32 16.48 0.65
C GLY A 225 9.97 16.38 -0.05
N ALA A 226 8.88 16.41 0.74
CA ALA A 226 7.54 16.35 0.19
C ALA A 226 7.35 17.43 -0.88
N PRO A 227 6.48 17.18 -1.90
CA PRO A 227 6.00 18.23 -2.76
C PRO A 227 5.74 19.39 -1.86
N ASN A 228 6.08 20.54 -2.42
CA ASN A 228 5.54 21.75 -1.93
C ASN A 228 6.38 22.34 -0.70
N GLY A 229 7.02 21.53 0.17
CA GLY A 229 7.80 21.90 1.38
C GLY A 229 7.27 22.85 2.50
N ALA A 230 8.18 23.28 3.40
CA ALA A 230 7.94 23.70 4.80
C ALA A 230 7.09 24.98 5.08
N HIS A 231 6.20 24.92 6.08
CA HIS A 231 5.36 26.04 6.56
C HIS A 231 5.74 26.51 7.98
N PRO A 232 5.64 27.83 8.29
CA PRO A 232 5.65 28.35 9.66
C PRO A 232 4.23 28.41 10.29
N TYR A 233 4.19 28.02 11.57
CA TYR A 233 3.17 27.94 12.64
C TYR A 233 1.74 28.49 12.52
N GLY A 234 0.83 27.82 13.27
CA GLY A 234 -0.09 28.57 14.14
C GLY A 234 -1.42 27.99 14.61
N THR A 235 -1.74 26.69 14.51
CA THR A 235 -2.83 26.02 15.28
C THR A 235 -2.74 24.50 15.10
N PRO A 236 -3.15 23.66 16.09
CA PRO A 236 -3.07 22.21 15.96
C PRO A 236 -4.17 21.72 15.00
N THR A 237 -3.79 21.27 13.82
CA THR A 237 -4.61 20.45 12.92
C THR A 237 -3.70 19.36 12.33
N ILE A 238 -4.16 18.11 12.34
CA ILE A 238 -3.49 16.95 11.73
C ILE A 238 -3.28 17.23 10.23
N LEU A 239 -2.03 17.33 9.73
CA LEU A 239 -1.73 17.63 8.32
C LEU A 239 -0.45 16.95 7.78
N SER A 240 -0.58 16.46 6.55
CA SER A 240 0.46 16.25 5.52
C SER A 240 0.84 17.58 4.83
N SER A 241 2.09 17.77 4.39
CA SER A 241 2.76 19.05 4.03
C SER A 241 2.34 19.81 2.72
N TYR A 242 2.87 21.04 2.55
CA TYR A 242 2.42 22.29 1.83
C TYR A 242 3.35 22.80 0.71
N ASP A 243 3.08 23.90 -0.11
CA ASP A 243 3.77 24.43 -1.41
C ASP A 243 4.35 25.85 -1.43
N GLY A 244 5.50 26.02 -2.11
CA GLY A 244 5.84 27.19 -2.94
C GLY A 244 7.09 28.01 -2.52
N PHE A 245 8.29 27.66 -2.99
CA PHE A 245 9.54 28.40 -2.67
C PHE A 245 10.25 29.07 -3.84
N THR A 246 10.88 30.21 -3.56
CA THR A 246 11.73 30.97 -4.49
C THR A 246 13.24 30.83 -4.21
N ASN A 247 13.62 30.18 -3.10
CA ASN A 247 14.97 29.65 -2.84
C ASN A 247 14.91 28.51 -1.80
N THR A 248 16.04 27.88 -1.53
CA THR A 248 16.19 26.74 -0.59
C THR A 248 15.86 27.07 0.87
N ASP A 249 15.75 28.34 1.24
CA ASP A 249 15.59 28.82 2.62
C ASP A 249 14.26 29.57 2.86
N ALA A 250 13.34 29.60 1.90
CA ALA A 250 12.07 30.31 2.03
C ALA A 250 11.05 29.47 2.82
N GLY A 251 10.24 30.14 3.66
CA GLY A 251 9.09 29.56 4.38
C GLY A 251 7.75 30.17 3.92
N ALA A 252 6.66 29.43 4.12
CA ALA A 252 5.37 29.67 3.43
C ALA A 252 4.55 30.91 3.85
N PRO A 253 3.90 31.56 2.86
CA PRO A 253 2.49 31.98 2.98
C PRO A 253 1.63 31.74 1.71
N ASN A 254 0.31 31.50 1.93
CA ASN A 254 -0.84 31.47 1.00
C ASN A 254 -1.37 30.12 0.42
N GLY A 255 -2.10 29.33 1.23
CA GLY A 255 -3.44 28.85 0.81
C GLY A 255 -3.63 27.51 0.07
N GLY A 256 -2.69 26.56 0.08
CA GLY A 256 -2.88 25.23 -0.57
C GLY A 256 -2.66 24.02 0.35
N THR A 257 -3.74 23.39 0.82
CA THR A 257 -3.69 22.10 1.56
C THR A 257 -3.70 20.93 0.58
N GLY A 258 -2.79 19.96 0.71
CA GLY A 258 -2.97 18.64 0.08
C GLY A 258 -4.25 17.98 0.62
N THR A 259 -5.11 17.45 -0.25
CA THR A 259 -6.36 16.79 0.16
C THR A 259 -6.32 15.30 -0.22
N CYS A 260 -6.58 14.43 0.74
CA CYS A 260 -6.76 13.00 0.48
C CYS A 260 -8.23 12.70 0.14
N SER A 261 -8.43 11.89 -0.90
CA SER A 261 -9.71 11.29 -1.28
C SER A 261 -9.61 9.76 -1.26
N THR A 262 -10.72 9.06 -1.48
CA THR A 262 -10.75 7.58 -1.52
C THR A 262 -9.83 6.99 -2.59
N ASN A 263 -9.50 7.74 -3.64
CA ASN A 263 -8.72 7.26 -4.79
C ASN A 263 -7.32 7.90 -4.89
N GLY A 264 -6.82 8.50 -3.80
CA GLY A 264 -5.49 9.13 -3.76
C GLY A 264 -5.52 10.57 -3.25
N GLY A 265 -4.39 11.26 -3.31
CA GLY A 265 -4.26 12.65 -2.89
C GLY A 265 -4.19 13.65 -4.06
N ALA A 266 -4.50 14.91 -3.76
CA ALA A 266 -4.27 16.04 -4.66
C ALA A 266 -2.91 16.68 -4.37
N ASN A 267 -2.35 17.42 -5.34
CA ASN A 267 -1.11 18.19 -5.20
C ASN A 267 0.12 17.33 -4.84
N GLY A 268 0.28 16.19 -5.53
CA GLY A 268 1.44 15.31 -5.36
C GLY A 268 1.34 14.34 -4.18
N TRP A 269 0.27 14.36 -3.38
CA TRP A 269 0.05 13.39 -2.31
C TRP A 269 -0.50 12.06 -2.83
N LEU A 270 0.01 10.92 -2.33
CA LEU A 270 -0.46 9.58 -2.73
C LEU A 270 -1.59 9.05 -1.83
N CYS A 271 -1.57 9.40 -0.54
CA CYS A 271 -2.58 9.03 0.45
C CYS A 271 -2.88 7.51 0.49
N GLN A 272 -1.86 6.65 0.45
CA GLN A 272 -2.04 5.19 0.35
C GLN A 272 -2.94 4.63 1.47
N HIS A 273 -2.89 5.20 2.66
CA HIS A 273 -3.76 4.84 3.78
C HIS A 273 -5.27 4.98 3.50
N ARG A 274 -5.68 5.69 2.43
CA ARG A 274 -7.08 5.86 2.00
C ARG A 274 -7.49 4.97 0.84
N TRP A 275 -6.55 4.30 0.19
CA TRP A 275 -6.88 3.46 -0.96
C TRP A 275 -7.85 2.35 -0.55
N PRO A 276 -8.80 1.95 -1.41
CA PRO A 276 -9.90 1.08 -1.02
C PRO A 276 -9.45 -0.22 -0.35
N ALA A 277 -8.46 -0.91 -0.94
CA ALA A 277 -7.93 -2.15 -0.40
C ALA A 277 -7.25 -1.95 0.96
N ILE A 278 -6.45 -0.89 1.13
CA ILE A 278 -5.72 -0.62 2.37
C ILE A 278 -6.70 -0.23 3.48
N ALA A 279 -7.65 0.67 3.20
CA ALA A 279 -8.68 1.08 4.16
C ALA A 279 -9.57 -0.10 4.60
N GLY A 280 -9.98 -0.95 3.65
CA GLY A 280 -10.72 -2.18 3.94
C GLY A 280 -9.91 -3.15 4.80
N MET A 281 -8.62 -3.31 4.51
CA MET A 281 -7.73 -4.18 5.28
C MET A 281 -7.37 -3.64 6.67
N VAL A 282 -7.45 -2.33 6.92
CA VAL A 282 -7.40 -1.78 8.28
C VAL A 282 -8.62 -2.24 9.09
N GLY A 283 -9.82 -2.20 8.50
CA GLY A 283 -11.04 -2.75 9.12
C GLY A 283 -10.95 -4.25 9.39
N PHE A 284 -10.40 -5.00 8.44
CA PHE A 284 -10.06 -6.42 8.60
C PHE A 284 -9.15 -6.62 9.82
N ARG A 285 -8.03 -5.90 9.90
CA ARG A 285 -7.06 -6.05 10.98
C ARG A 285 -7.64 -5.71 12.34
N ASN A 286 -8.42 -4.63 12.45
CA ASN A 286 -9.10 -4.27 13.70
C ASN A 286 -10.08 -5.36 14.18
N THR A 287 -10.78 -6.00 13.25
CA THR A 287 -11.66 -7.14 13.56
C THR A 287 -10.85 -8.33 14.07
N VAL A 288 -9.72 -8.63 13.43
CA VAL A 288 -8.83 -9.73 13.82
C VAL A 288 -8.19 -9.49 15.19
N MET A 289 -7.74 -8.26 15.47
CA MET A 289 -7.06 -7.92 16.73
C MET A 289 -8.01 -7.83 17.92
N SER A 290 -9.30 -7.54 17.70
CA SER A 290 -10.33 -7.54 18.76
C SER A 290 -10.88 -8.94 19.08
N ALA A 291 -10.54 -9.96 18.28
CA ALA A 291 -10.99 -11.33 18.50
C ALA A 291 -10.20 -12.03 19.61
N SER A 292 -10.89 -12.90 20.36
CA SER A 292 -10.29 -13.74 21.41
C SER A 292 -9.34 -14.82 20.87
N SER A 293 -9.49 -15.19 19.59
CA SER A 293 -8.60 -16.12 18.88
C SER A 293 -8.41 -15.66 17.46
N ASN A 294 -7.16 -15.40 17.08
CA ASN A 294 -6.78 -14.83 15.79
C ASN A 294 -5.55 -15.52 15.18
N ALA A 295 -5.29 -16.77 15.57
CA ALA A 295 -4.19 -17.57 15.01
C ALA A 295 -4.29 -17.69 13.49
N LEU A 296 -3.15 -17.69 12.80
CA LEU A 296 -3.09 -18.04 11.39
C LEU A 296 -3.44 -19.53 11.24
N THR A 297 -4.46 -19.82 10.44
CA THR A 297 -4.96 -21.18 10.20
C THR A 297 -5.32 -21.35 8.73
N ASN A 298 -5.56 -22.58 8.29
CA ASN A 298 -5.99 -22.88 6.91
C ASN A 298 -5.07 -22.28 5.83
N TRP A 299 -3.75 -22.30 6.06
CA TRP A 299 -2.79 -21.84 5.05
C TRP A 299 -2.86 -22.74 3.81
N VAL A 300 -3.00 -22.11 2.64
CA VAL A 300 -3.08 -22.75 1.34
C VAL A 300 -2.08 -22.06 0.42
N SER A 301 -1.24 -22.83 -0.26
CA SER A 301 -0.34 -22.33 -1.30
C SER A 301 -0.21 -23.37 -2.41
N PRO A 302 -1.08 -23.32 -3.44
CA PRO A 302 -1.05 -24.31 -4.54
C PRO A 302 0.16 -24.12 -5.47
N GLY A 303 0.85 -22.99 -5.35
CA GLY A 303 2.10 -22.66 -6.03
C GLY A 303 2.73 -21.44 -5.37
N SER A 304 3.94 -21.07 -5.79
CA SER A 304 4.74 -20.06 -5.11
C SER A 304 4.12 -18.66 -5.07
N GLN A 305 3.23 -18.33 -6.01
CA GLN A 305 2.63 -17.00 -6.16
C GLN A 305 1.15 -16.90 -5.77
N GLN A 306 0.63 -17.91 -5.07
CA GLN A 306 -0.74 -17.93 -4.58
C GLN A 306 -0.74 -18.36 -3.12
N ILE A 307 -1.36 -17.56 -2.27
CA ILE A 307 -1.54 -17.89 -0.85
C ILE A 307 -2.97 -17.57 -0.42
N ALA A 308 -3.48 -18.32 0.55
CA ALA A 308 -4.68 -17.97 1.29
C ALA A 308 -4.58 -18.47 2.72
N PHE A 309 -5.18 -17.77 3.67
CA PHE A 309 -5.20 -18.19 5.06
C PHE A 309 -6.34 -17.51 5.83
N ALA A 310 -6.72 -18.16 6.92
CA ALA A 310 -7.67 -17.64 7.89
C ALA A 310 -6.94 -17.04 9.10
N ARG A 311 -7.58 -16.07 9.76
CA ARG A 311 -7.22 -15.56 11.08
C ARG A 311 -8.31 -16.00 12.05
N GLY A 312 -8.10 -17.14 12.70
CA GLY A 312 -9.11 -17.82 13.51
C GLY A 312 -10.41 -18.05 12.72
N GLN A 313 -11.55 -17.88 13.40
CA GLN A 313 -12.88 -17.92 12.79
C GLN A 313 -13.43 -16.52 12.51
N VAL A 314 -12.56 -15.49 12.40
CA VAL A 314 -13.00 -14.09 12.31
C VAL A 314 -12.68 -13.41 11.00
N ALA A 315 -11.69 -13.90 10.25
CA ALA A 315 -11.30 -13.31 8.96
C ALA A 315 -10.59 -14.31 8.04
N PHE A 316 -10.65 -14.06 6.73
CA PHE A 316 -9.99 -14.85 5.69
C PHE A 316 -9.47 -13.96 4.57
N VAL A 317 -8.27 -14.26 4.06
CA VAL A 317 -7.64 -13.56 2.94
C VAL A 317 -7.11 -14.56 1.91
N ALA A 318 -7.17 -14.19 0.63
CA ALA A 318 -6.48 -14.90 -0.43
C ALA A 318 -5.85 -13.91 -1.41
N ILE A 319 -4.59 -14.17 -1.80
CA ILE A 319 -3.77 -13.32 -2.66
C ILE A 319 -3.33 -14.15 -3.87
N ASN A 320 -3.66 -13.65 -5.06
CA ASN A 320 -3.23 -14.20 -6.34
C ASN A 320 -2.19 -13.28 -6.99
N ASN A 321 -0.91 -13.56 -6.77
CA ASN A 321 0.21 -12.88 -7.41
C ASN A 321 0.62 -13.52 -8.74
N GLN A 322 -0.25 -14.35 -9.37
CA GLN A 322 -0.02 -14.88 -10.72
C GLN A 322 -0.63 -13.96 -11.79
N ASP A 323 -0.20 -14.15 -13.04
CA ASP A 323 -0.74 -13.49 -14.23
C ASP A 323 -2.00 -14.18 -14.81
N SER A 324 -2.46 -15.26 -14.17
CA SER A 324 -3.70 -15.96 -14.51
C SER A 324 -4.70 -15.91 -13.35
N SER A 325 -5.99 -16.08 -13.66
CA SER A 325 -7.04 -16.12 -12.64
C SER A 325 -6.97 -17.43 -11.83
N TRP A 326 -7.41 -17.36 -10.58
CA TRP A 326 -7.43 -18.48 -9.64
C TRP A 326 -8.87 -18.77 -9.23
N THR A 327 -9.44 -19.88 -9.72
CA THR A 327 -10.77 -20.36 -9.32
C THR A 327 -10.63 -21.53 -8.37
N VAL A 328 -11.21 -21.41 -7.18
CA VAL A 328 -11.01 -22.39 -6.10
C VAL A 328 -12.13 -22.33 -5.08
N THR A 329 -12.28 -23.42 -4.31
CA THR A 329 -13.12 -23.46 -3.11
C THR A 329 -12.21 -23.46 -1.88
N PHE A 330 -12.36 -22.45 -1.03
CA PHE A 330 -11.56 -22.28 0.17
C PHE A 330 -12.28 -22.80 1.40
N GLN A 331 -11.52 -23.38 2.34
CA GLN A 331 -11.95 -23.57 3.72
C GLN A 331 -11.62 -22.29 4.51
N SER A 332 -12.59 -21.39 4.64
CA SER A 332 -12.36 -20.09 5.28
C SER A 332 -12.24 -20.18 6.80
N GLY A 333 -12.93 -21.15 7.42
CA GLY A 333 -13.10 -21.21 8.87
C GLY A 333 -14.04 -20.15 9.44
N LEU A 334 -14.60 -19.26 8.61
CA LEU A 334 -15.62 -18.31 9.02
C LEU A 334 -16.95 -19.02 9.26
N PRO A 335 -17.81 -18.51 10.17
CA PRO A 335 -19.19 -18.95 10.29
C PRO A 335 -19.98 -18.76 8.98
N GLU A 336 -21.05 -19.55 8.83
CA GLU A 336 -22.02 -19.37 7.74
C GLU A 336 -22.50 -17.92 7.67
N GLY A 337 -22.51 -17.35 6.47
CA GLY A 337 -22.95 -15.99 6.26
C GLY A 337 -22.47 -15.42 4.93
N THR A 338 -22.94 -14.21 4.62
CA THR A 338 -22.45 -13.44 3.48
C THR A 338 -21.57 -12.30 3.98
N TYR A 339 -20.41 -12.13 3.36
CA TYR A 339 -19.40 -11.15 3.75
C TYR A 339 -18.98 -10.31 2.54
N CYS A 340 -18.74 -9.02 2.74
CA CYS A 340 -18.22 -8.14 1.70
C CYS A 340 -16.74 -8.37 1.48
N ASP A 341 -16.33 -8.39 0.22
CA ASP A 341 -14.92 -8.36 -0.15
C ASP A 341 -14.34 -6.96 0.09
N VAL A 342 -13.59 -6.81 1.18
CA VAL A 342 -13.08 -5.50 1.62
C VAL A 342 -11.88 -5.01 0.81
N ILE A 343 -11.35 -5.82 -0.11
CA ILE A 343 -10.32 -5.36 -1.05
C ILE A 343 -10.90 -4.32 -2.03
N ALA A 344 -12.18 -4.45 -2.38
CA ALA A 344 -12.88 -3.49 -3.23
C ALA A 344 -13.22 -2.17 -2.50
N GLY A 345 -13.11 -2.14 -1.16
CA GLY A 345 -13.36 -0.97 -0.34
C GLY A 345 -14.17 -1.28 0.92
N VAL A 346 -14.28 -0.27 1.79
CA VAL A 346 -15.06 -0.34 3.03
C VAL A 346 -16.56 -0.41 2.70
N PRO A 347 -17.32 -1.38 3.25
CA PRO A 347 -18.75 -1.49 3.00
C PRO A 347 -19.55 -0.33 3.63
N SER A 348 -20.68 0.02 3.01
CA SER A 348 -21.67 0.95 3.56
C SER A 348 -22.79 0.17 4.23
N GLY A 349 -22.66 -0.08 5.54
CA GLY A 349 -23.55 -1.01 6.23
C GLY A 349 -23.39 -2.42 5.68
N SER A 350 -24.45 -3.00 5.11
CA SER A 350 -24.42 -4.32 4.46
C SER A 350 -24.22 -4.26 2.94
N GLU A 351 -24.04 -3.07 2.37
CA GLU A 351 -23.78 -2.88 0.95
C GLU A 351 -22.27 -2.94 0.69
N CYS A 352 -21.86 -3.95 -0.07
CA CYS A 352 -20.46 -4.13 -0.42
C CYS A 352 -20.03 -3.14 -1.52
N ALA A 353 -18.83 -2.57 -1.39
CA ALA A 353 -18.23 -1.74 -2.43
C ALA A 353 -17.97 -2.52 -3.73
N GLY A 354 -17.72 -3.83 -3.60
CA GLY A 354 -17.60 -4.77 -4.70
C GLY A 354 -18.45 -6.02 -4.49
N GLN A 355 -17.86 -7.18 -4.75
CA GLN A 355 -18.54 -8.47 -4.59
C GLN A 355 -18.75 -8.85 -3.11
N SER A 356 -19.65 -9.81 -2.91
CA SER A 356 -19.86 -10.49 -1.62
C SER A 356 -19.60 -11.98 -1.77
N MET A 357 -19.02 -12.61 -0.75
CA MET A 357 -18.82 -14.07 -0.68
C MET A 357 -19.82 -14.69 0.30
N THR A 358 -20.45 -15.79 -0.09
CA THR A 358 -21.30 -16.57 0.82
C THR A 358 -20.54 -17.80 1.30
N VAL A 359 -20.29 -17.83 2.61
CA VAL A 359 -19.67 -18.96 3.32
C VAL A 359 -20.78 -19.91 3.74
N ALA A 360 -20.65 -21.18 3.35
CA ALA A 360 -21.58 -22.24 3.68
C ALA A 360 -21.44 -22.69 5.15
N SER A 361 -22.37 -23.52 5.62
CA SER A 361 -22.39 -24.05 7.00
C SER A 361 -21.17 -24.88 7.37
N ASP A 362 -20.43 -25.44 6.40
CA ASP A 362 -19.16 -26.12 6.61
C ASP A 362 -17.93 -25.18 6.60
N GLY A 363 -18.15 -23.87 6.49
CA GLY A 363 -17.10 -22.85 6.45
C GLY A 363 -16.42 -22.69 5.10
N THR A 364 -16.95 -23.30 4.03
CA THR A 364 -16.39 -23.19 2.67
C THR A 364 -17.06 -22.10 1.83
N PHE A 365 -16.32 -21.57 0.84
CA PHE A 365 -16.88 -20.74 -0.23
C PHE A 365 -16.07 -20.89 -1.52
N SER A 366 -16.73 -20.73 -2.67
CA SER A 366 -16.06 -20.77 -3.98
C SER A 366 -15.95 -19.37 -4.57
N THR A 367 -14.82 -19.06 -5.19
CA THR A 367 -14.62 -17.77 -5.89
C THR A 367 -13.58 -17.87 -7.00
N THR A 368 -13.51 -16.83 -7.83
CA THR A 368 -12.46 -16.60 -8.81
C THR A 368 -11.74 -15.29 -8.48
N ILE A 369 -10.44 -15.37 -8.23
CA ILE A 369 -9.58 -14.20 -8.01
C ILE A 369 -8.86 -13.90 -9.33
N SER A 370 -9.06 -12.70 -9.89
CA SER A 370 -8.36 -12.28 -11.11
C SER A 370 -6.83 -12.29 -10.91
N SER A 371 -6.08 -12.24 -12.01
CA SER A 371 -4.63 -12.09 -11.96
C SER A 371 -4.23 -10.83 -11.17
N ARG A 372 -3.12 -10.92 -10.43
CA ARG A 372 -2.55 -9.81 -9.63
C ARG A 372 -3.57 -9.12 -8.71
N ASN A 373 -4.45 -9.91 -8.10
CA ASN A 373 -5.53 -9.43 -7.24
C ASN A 373 -5.63 -10.23 -5.93
N ALA A 374 -6.41 -9.73 -4.98
CA ALA A 374 -6.70 -10.39 -3.72
C ALA A 374 -8.19 -10.28 -3.38
N ILE A 375 -8.63 -11.10 -2.43
CA ILE A 375 -9.93 -10.99 -1.77
C ILE A 375 -9.74 -11.11 -0.26
N ALA A 376 -10.55 -10.41 0.51
CA ALA A 376 -10.53 -10.49 1.96
C ALA A 376 -11.93 -10.31 2.53
N ILE A 377 -12.31 -11.18 3.47
CA ILE A 377 -13.61 -11.18 4.13
C ILE A 377 -13.43 -11.34 5.63
N HIS A 378 -14.28 -10.69 6.43
CA HIS A 378 -14.24 -10.80 7.89
C HIS A 378 -15.61 -10.59 8.53
N THR A 379 -15.76 -11.07 9.76
CA THR A 379 -17.01 -11.03 10.54
C THR A 379 -17.55 -9.62 10.84
N GLY A 380 -16.71 -8.60 10.72
CA GLY A 380 -17.10 -7.19 10.87
C GLY A 380 -17.63 -6.54 9.59
N ALA A 381 -17.58 -7.22 8.44
CA ALA A 381 -18.04 -6.72 7.14
C ALA A 381 -19.09 -7.67 6.54
N LEU A 382 -20.25 -7.74 7.18
CA LEU A 382 -21.39 -8.52 6.68
C LEU A 382 -21.91 -7.91 5.38
N GLY A 383 -22.14 -8.76 4.39
CA GLY A 383 -22.87 -8.41 3.19
C GLY A 383 -24.29 -8.95 3.25
N THR A 384 -25.21 -8.34 2.51
CA THR A 384 -26.37 -9.09 2.03
C THR A 384 -25.90 -10.02 0.91
N ALA A 385 -26.57 -11.16 0.71
CA ALA A 385 -26.39 -11.97 -0.50
C ALA A 385 -26.63 -11.05 -1.70
N ASN A 386 -25.54 -10.52 -2.27
CA ASN A 386 -25.65 -9.50 -3.27
C ASN A 386 -26.13 -10.25 -4.51
N LYS A 387 -27.36 -9.93 -4.92
CA LYS A 387 -27.95 -10.34 -6.19
C LYS A 387 -27.04 -9.74 -7.26
N THR A 388 -25.99 -10.46 -7.64
CA THR A 388 -25.09 -10.10 -8.74
C THR A 388 -25.94 -10.01 -9.99
N THR A 389 -26.48 -8.83 -10.25
CA THR A 389 -26.87 -8.45 -11.58
C THR A 389 -25.55 -8.09 -12.22
N PRO A 390 -25.05 -8.89 -13.19
CA PRO A 390 -23.79 -8.58 -13.86
C PRO A 390 -23.85 -7.14 -14.36
N THR A 391 -22.80 -6.33 -14.19
CA THR A 391 -22.78 -4.97 -14.74
C THR A 391 -22.48 -5.00 -16.24
N THR A 392 -21.80 -6.04 -16.71
CA THR A 392 -21.53 -6.33 -18.11
C THR A 392 -21.88 -7.78 -18.46
N VAL A 393 -22.08 -8.04 -19.75
CA VAL A 393 -22.38 -9.35 -20.33
C VAL A 393 -21.56 -9.56 -21.60
N ALA A 394 -21.05 -10.77 -21.79
CA ALA A 394 -20.37 -11.15 -23.01
C ALA A 394 -21.38 -11.31 -24.16
N VAL A 395 -21.22 -10.53 -25.23
CA VAL A 395 -22.02 -10.63 -26.45
C VAL A 395 -21.11 -11.04 -27.61
N THR A 396 -21.36 -12.23 -28.16
CA THR A 396 -20.69 -12.73 -29.36
C THR A 396 -21.46 -12.28 -30.59
N PHE A 397 -20.86 -11.40 -31.38
CA PHE A 397 -21.36 -11.01 -32.70
C PHE A 397 -20.83 -11.99 -33.74
N GLN A 398 -21.72 -12.55 -34.56
CA GLN A 398 -21.38 -13.43 -35.66
C GLN A 398 -22.02 -12.91 -36.94
N GLU A 399 -21.21 -12.69 -37.96
CA GLU A 399 -21.67 -12.19 -39.24
C GLU A 399 -21.27 -13.16 -40.35
N MET A 400 -22.26 -13.64 -41.11
CA MET A 400 -22.02 -14.40 -42.32
C MET A 400 -21.79 -13.45 -43.48
N ALA A 401 -20.54 -13.32 -43.92
CA ALA A 401 -20.13 -12.46 -45.03
C ALA A 401 -19.02 -13.12 -45.85
N THR A 402 -19.13 -13.05 -47.17
CA THR A 402 -18.06 -13.44 -48.08
C THR A 402 -17.23 -12.22 -48.46
N THR A 403 -15.92 -12.38 -48.44
CA THR A 403 -14.95 -11.32 -48.73
C THR A 403 -13.97 -11.77 -49.81
N GLU A 404 -13.37 -10.81 -50.50
CA GLU A 404 -12.19 -11.03 -51.34
C GLU A 404 -10.91 -10.97 -50.51
N PHE A 405 -9.79 -11.40 -51.10
CA PHE A 405 -8.51 -11.43 -50.41
C PHE A 405 -8.05 -10.02 -50.03
N GLY A 406 -7.88 -9.80 -48.73
CA GLY A 406 -7.43 -8.52 -48.15
C GLY A 406 -8.55 -7.66 -47.56
N GLU A 407 -9.81 -7.97 -47.82
CA GLU A 407 -10.95 -7.32 -47.16
C GLU A 407 -11.18 -7.93 -45.77
N ASN A 408 -11.64 -7.13 -44.81
CA ASN A 408 -11.91 -7.58 -43.44
C ASN A 408 -13.22 -6.98 -42.90
N ILE A 409 -13.93 -7.74 -42.08
CA ILE A 409 -15.18 -7.33 -41.44
C ILE A 409 -14.91 -6.76 -40.04
N PHE A 410 -15.55 -5.64 -39.72
CA PHE A 410 -15.48 -4.95 -38.44
C PHE A 410 -16.87 -4.63 -37.90
N LEU A 411 -16.97 -4.38 -36.59
CA LEU A 411 -18.18 -3.99 -35.86
C LEU A 411 -18.05 -2.57 -35.32
N VAL A 412 -19.11 -1.78 -35.48
CA VAL A 412 -19.30 -0.45 -34.87
C VAL A 412 -20.74 -0.31 -34.38
N GLY A 413 -20.98 0.62 -33.44
CA GLY A 413 -22.31 0.85 -32.88
C GLY A 413 -22.42 2.08 -31.99
N SER A 414 -23.61 2.28 -31.45
CA SER A 414 -24.05 3.53 -30.81
C SER A 414 -23.53 3.76 -29.39
N ILE A 415 -22.77 2.83 -28.81
CA ILE A 415 -22.22 2.91 -27.45
C ILE A 415 -20.69 2.90 -27.48
N SER A 416 -20.05 3.36 -26.40
CA SER A 416 -18.59 3.47 -26.31
C SER A 416 -17.86 2.15 -26.54
N GLU A 417 -18.41 1.06 -26.02
CA GLU A 417 -17.90 -0.30 -26.13
C GLU A 417 -17.99 -0.83 -27.57
N LEU A 418 -18.78 -0.17 -28.43
CA LEU A 418 -18.90 -0.40 -29.87
C LEU A 418 -18.38 0.80 -30.68
N ALA A 419 -17.46 1.56 -30.10
CA ALA A 419 -16.75 2.68 -30.73
C ALA A 419 -17.60 3.91 -31.12
N ASN A 420 -18.85 4.08 -30.65
CA ASN A 420 -19.68 5.27 -30.95
C ASN A 420 -19.74 5.64 -32.46
N TRP A 421 -19.90 4.64 -33.32
CA TRP A 421 -19.89 4.76 -34.79
C TRP A 421 -18.55 5.22 -35.41
N ASP A 422 -17.46 5.26 -34.64
CA ASP A 422 -16.13 5.59 -35.11
C ASP A 422 -15.52 4.43 -35.91
N THR A 423 -15.39 4.63 -37.23
CA THR A 423 -14.84 3.61 -38.13
C THR A 423 -13.34 3.42 -38.00
N ASP A 424 -12.60 4.40 -37.47
CA ASP A 424 -11.16 4.28 -37.26
C ASP A 424 -10.87 3.34 -36.09
N ASN A 425 -11.76 3.34 -35.09
CA ASN A 425 -11.71 2.47 -33.90
C ASN A 425 -12.64 1.24 -33.98
N ALA A 426 -13.10 0.88 -35.19
CA ALA A 426 -13.97 -0.27 -35.42
C ALA A 426 -13.35 -1.60 -34.95
N ILE A 427 -14.16 -2.48 -34.38
CA ILE A 427 -13.72 -3.73 -33.74
C ILE A 427 -13.57 -4.82 -34.80
N ALA A 428 -12.37 -5.35 -35.00
CA ALA A 428 -12.12 -6.40 -35.99
C ALA A 428 -12.78 -7.74 -35.61
N LEU A 429 -13.44 -8.40 -36.58
CA LEU A 429 -13.94 -9.76 -36.41
C LEU A 429 -12.91 -10.79 -36.87
N SER A 430 -12.93 -11.97 -36.24
CA SER A 430 -12.11 -13.12 -36.62
C SER A 430 -12.77 -13.96 -37.70
N ALA A 431 -12.03 -14.28 -38.77
CA ALA A 431 -12.46 -15.20 -39.83
C ALA A 431 -12.16 -16.69 -39.54
N ALA A 432 -11.90 -17.07 -38.28
CA ALA A 432 -11.50 -18.44 -37.93
C ALA A 432 -12.50 -19.52 -38.37
N THR A 433 -13.77 -19.15 -38.57
CA THR A 433 -14.87 -20.01 -39.02
C THR A 433 -15.48 -19.54 -40.35
N TYR A 434 -14.67 -18.95 -41.23
CA TYR A 434 -15.11 -18.40 -42.52
C TYR A 434 -16.07 -19.35 -43.28
N PRO A 435 -17.21 -18.86 -43.84
CA PRO A 435 -17.58 -17.46 -44.06
C PRO A 435 -18.24 -16.76 -42.87
N ILE A 436 -18.19 -17.34 -41.66
CA ILE A 436 -18.66 -16.68 -40.44
C ILE A 436 -17.49 -15.94 -39.79
N TRP A 437 -17.68 -14.63 -39.65
CA TRP A 437 -16.82 -13.72 -38.92
C TRP A 437 -17.36 -13.57 -37.51
N ALA A 438 -16.50 -13.59 -36.47
CA ALA A 438 -16.97 -13.50 -35.09
C ALA A 438 -16.07 -12.68 -34.17
N VAL A 439 -16.66 -12.01 -33.19
CA VAL A 439 -15.98 -11.34 -32.08
C VAL A 439 -16.85 -11.39 -30.83
N THR A 440 -16.25 -11.45 -29.64
CA THR A 440 -16.98 -11.33 -28.38
C THR A 440 -16.58 -10.04 -27.68
N VAL A 441 -17.58 -9.22 -27.34
CA VAL A 441 -17.40 -7.91 -26.69
C VAL A 441 -18.14 -7.93 -25.35
N SER A 442 -17.53 -7.35 -24.31
CA SER A 442 -18.21 -7.16 -23.03
C SER A 442 -19.02 -5.87 -23.07
N LEU A 443 -20.35 -5.98 -22.99
CA LEU A 443 -21.27 -4.85 -23.08
C LEU A 443 -22.03 -4.64 -21.76
N PRO A 444 -22.46 -3.41 -21.41
CA PRO A 444 -23.29 -3.18 -20.23
C PRO A 444 -24.59 -3.99 -20.30
N VAL A 445 -25.07 -4.57 -19.20
CA VAL A 445 -26.35 -5.35 -19.19
C VAL A 445 -27.57 -4.44 -19.38
N ASN A 446 -28.70 -5.02 -19.81
CA ASN A 446 -29.99 -4.34 -19.97
C ASN A 446 -29.92 -3.01 -20.75
N THR A 447 -29.02 -2.94 -21.73
CA THR A 447 -28.70 -1.75 -22.51
C THR A 447 -29.16 -1.94 -23.94
N ASN A 448 -29.94 -0.99 -24.44
CA ASN A 448 -30.32 -0.93 -25.84
C ASN A 448 -29.22 -0.22 -26.62
N PHE A 449 -28.87 -0.76 -27.78
CA PHE A 449 -27.87 -0.18 -28.67
C PHE A 449 -28.18 -0.50 -30.13
N GLU A 450 -27.59 0.29 -31.02
CA GLU A 450 -27.60 0.05 -32.45
C GLU A 450 -26.17 -0.31 -32.92
N TYR A 451 -26.07 -1.13 -33.96
CA TYR A 451 -24.79 -1.56 -34.51
C TYR A 451 -24.89 -1.88 -36.01
N LYS A 452 -23.75 -1.88 -36.69
CA LYS A 452 -23.57 -2.39 -38.05
C LYS A 452 -22.23 -3.08 -38.21
N PHE A 453 -22.16 -3.96 -39.19
CA PHE A 453 -20.89 -4.40 -39.72
C PHE A 453 -20.41 -3.46 -40.84
N ILE A 454 -19.10 -3.28 -40.92
CA ILE A 454 -18.44 -2.57 -42.01
C ILE A 454 -17.36 -3.47 -42.59
N ARG A 455 -17.15 -3.38 -43.89
CA ARG A 455 -16.06 -4.03 -44.60
C ARG A 455 -15.04 -2.97 -44.99
N LYS A 456 -13.79 -3.14 -44.55
CA LYS A 456 -12.68 -2.31 -45.01
C LYS A 456 -12.04 -3.01 -46.21
N GLU A 457 -12.09 -2.34 -47.36
CA GLU A 457 -11.56 -2.86 -48.62
C GLU A 457 -10.05 -2.61 -48.74
N THR A 458 -9.39 -3.29 -49.67
CA THR A 458 -7.93 -3.19 -49.85
C THR A 458 -7.43 -1.82 -50.29
N ASP A 459 -8.31 -0.98 -50.87
CA ASP A 459 -8.01 0.39 -51.25
C ASP A 459 -8.24 1.42 -50.12
N GLY A 460 -8.63 0.93 -48.93
CA GLY A 460 -8.93 1.74 -47.75
C GLY A 460 -10.35 2.28 -47.71
N SER A 461 -11.20 1.99 -48.72
CA SER A 461 -12.61 2.35 -48.67
C SER A 461 -13.38 1.50 -47.66
N ILE A 462 -14.48 2.07 -47.13
CA ILE A 462 -15.32 1.43 -46.13
C ILE A 462 -16.71 1.22 -46.74
N VAL A 463 -17.10 -0.04 -46.85
CA VAL A 463 -18.46 -0.44 -47.26
C VAL A 463 -19.26 -0.77 -46.01
N TRP A 464 -20.38 -0.07 -45.84
CA TRP A 464 -21.32 -0.31 -44.75
C TRP A 464 -22.38 -1.32 -45.16
N GLU A 465 -22.92 -2.06 -44.20
CA GLU A 465 -24.21 -2.72 -44.38
C GLU A 465 -25.31 -1.73 -44.77
N SER A 466 -26.28 -2.21 -45.55
CA SER A 466 -27.46 -1.42 -45.94
C SER A 466 -28.33 -1.00 -44.74
N ASP A 467 -29.04 0.12 -44.88
CA ASP A 467 -29.99 0.62 -43.87
C ASP A 467 -31.24 -0.29 -43.72
N PRO A 468 -31.88 -0.31 -42.53
CA PRO A 468 -31.56 0.45 -41.32
C PRO A 468 -30.49 -0.21 -40.44
N ASP A 469 -29.96 0.55 -39.48
CA ASP A 469 -29.09 0.03 -38.41
C ASP A 469 -29.74 -1.16 -37.68
N ARG A 470 -28.92 -2.10 -37.24
CA ARG A 470 -29.40 -3.25 -36.45
C ARG A 470 -29.55 -2.78 -35.01
N SER A 471 -30.70 -3.06 -34.40
CA SER A 471 -30.95 -2.77 -32.99
C SER A 471 -30.93 -4.03 -32.15
N ALA A 472 -30.35 -3.96 -30.95
CA ALA A 472 -30.33 -5.04 -29.99
C ALA A 472 -30.33 -4.54 -28.54
N SER A 473 -30.58 -5.47 -27.63
CA SER A 473 -30.58 -5.23 -26.19
C SER A 473 -29.77 -6.30 -25.49
N THR A 474 -28.88 -5.91 -24.59
CA THR A 474 -28.20 -6.85 -23.70
C THR A 474 -29.13 -7.35 -22.59
N THR A 475 -28.84 -8.53 -22.04
CA THR A 475 -29.51 -9.14 -20.89
C THR A 475 -28.47 -9.45 -19.81
N THR A 476 -28.83 -10.18 -18.77
CA THR A 476 -27.91 -10.59 -17.70
C THR A 476 -27.15 -11.88 -17.99
N THR A 477 -27.32 -12.51 -19.15
CA THR A 477 -26.64 -13.76 -19.54
C THR A 477 -25.98 -13.61 -20.89
N ALA A 478 -24.84 -14.27 -21.11
CA ALA A 478 -24.11 -14.22 -22.36
C ALA A 478 -25.02 -14.51 -23.57
N GLN A 479 -24.81 -13.77 -24.66
CA GLN A 479 -25.65 -13.83 -25.86
C GLN A 479 -24.82 -13.97 -27.12
N THR A 480 -25.39 -14.63 -28.12
CA THR A 480 -24.83 -14.67 -29.47
C THR A 480 -25.80 -14.01 -30.43
N MET A 481 -25.33 -13.01 -31.17
CA MET A 481 -26.07 -12.31 -32.21
C MET A 481 -25.53 -12.77 -33.55
N SER A 482 -26.26 -13.67 -34.22
CA SER A 482 -25.87 -14.21 -35.52
C SER A 482 -26.67 -13.56 -36.64
N THR A 483 -25.98 -13.00 -37.62
CA THR A 483 -26.55 -12.25 -38.73
C THR A 483 -25.93 -12.68 -40.07
N THR A 484 -26.48 -12.14 -41.16
CA THR A 484 -25.96 -12.28 -42.51
C THR A 484 -25.91 -10.89 -43.14
N TRP A 485 -24.86 -10.64 -43.90
CA TRP A 485 -24.58 -9.35 -44.53
C TRP A 485 -25.76 -8.85 -45.36
N ARG A 486 -26.10 -7.57 -45.19
CA ARG A 486 -27.25 -6.90 -45.82
C ARG A 486 -26.87 -5.86 -46.85
#